data_AF-A0A534S7R1-F1
#
_entry.id   AF-A0A534S7R1-F1
#
_cell.length_a   1.000
_cell.length_b   1.000
_cell.length_c   1.000
_cell.angle_alpha   90.00
_cell.angle_beta   90.00
_cell.angle_gamma   90.00
#
_symmetry.space_group_name_H-M   'P 1'
#
loop_
_entity.id
_entity.type
_entity.pdbx_description
1 polymer ?
#
loop_
_entity_poly.entity_id
_entity_poly.type
_entity_poly.pdbx_seq_one_letter_code
_entity_poly.pdbx_strand_id
1 'polypeptide(L)'
;MPELRRRPSDIIRGEQVTLTCESEETGLDRVFSANGEHTVMYASDYCHWDCHFPYSVKDVVDGKDLSFAQKEKLLNKTAIEFFKLKNPPQANALKIARRSWENGKAKAANG
;
A
#
# COMPACT_ATOMS: atom_id res chain seq x y z
N MET A 1 5.55 -5.03 -36.75
CA MET A 1 5.40 -4.58 -35.35
C MET A 1 3.92 -4.65 -35.00
N PRO A 2 3.52 -5.19 -33.83
CA PRO A 2 2.11 -5.27 -33.46
C PRO A 2 1.50 -3.87 -33.30
N GLU A 3 0.25 -3.70 -33.73
CA GLU A 3 -0.48 -2.43 -33.62
C GLU A 3 -1.06 -2.26 -32.21
N LEU A 4 -0.36 -1.50 -31.37
CA LEU A 4 -0.82 -1.17 -30.01
C LEU A 4 -1.93 -0.12 -30.07
N ARG A 5 -3.09 -0.44 -29.48
CA ARG A 5 -4.26 0.47 -29.43
C ARG A 5 -4.20 1.50 -28.29
N ARG A 6 -3.22 1.38 -27.39
CA ARG A 6 -3.03 2.23 -26.21
C ARG A 6 -1.55 2.46 -25.97
N ARG A 7 -1.18 3.60 -25.37
CA ARG A 7 0.22 3.83 -24.97
C ARG A 7 0.55 2.90 -23.80
N PRO A 8 1.79 2.40 -23.68
CA PRO A 8 2.21 1.59 -22.54
C PRO A 8 1.91 2.24 -21.19
N SER A 9 2.08 3.57 -21.09
CA SER A 9 1.77 4.32 -19.87
C SER A 9 0.27 4.35 -19.53
N ASP A 10 -0.61 4.29 -20.53
CA ASP A 10 -2.06 4.17 -20.30
C ASP A 10 -2.43 2.78 -19.78
N ILE A 11 -1.63 1.75 -20.08
CA ILE A 11 -1.82 0.39 -19.57
C ILE A 11 -1.35 0.31 -18.11
N ILE A 12 -0.15 0.83 -17.83
CA ILE A 12 0.44 0.82 -16.48
C ILE A 12 -0.41 1.60 -15.46
N ARG A 13 -0.99 2.73 -15.88
CA ARG A 13 -1.91 3.51 -15.02
C ARG A 13 -3.32 2.93 -14.94
N GLY A 14 -3.64 1.94 -15.78
CA GLY A 14 -4.94 1.27 -15.76
C GLY A 14 -4.98 0.15 -14.73
N GLU A 15 -6.13 -0.53 -14.63
CA GLU A 15 -6.36 -1.65 -13.70
C GLU A 15 -5.67 -2.96 -14.14
N GLN A 16 -4.93 -2.94 -15.25
CA GLN A 16 -4.33 -4.14 -15.83
C GLN A 16 -3.01 -4.52 -15.18
N VAL A 17 -2.37 -3.59 -14.46
CA VAL A 17 -1.08 -3.80 -13.82
C VAL A 17 -1.17 -3.32 -12.39
N THR A 18 -0.92 -4.23 -11.46
CA THR A 18 -0.71 -3.92 -10.04
C THR A 18 0.64 -4.48 -9.64
N LEU A 19 1.41 -3.67 -8.92
CA LEU A 19 2.75 -3.98 -8.44
C LEU A 19 2.69 -4.36 -6.97
N THR A 20 3.66 -5.15 -6.53
CA THR A 20 3.93 -5.36 -5.11
C THR A 20 5.02 -4.42 -4.63
N CYS A 21 5.01 -4.07 -3.35
CA CYS A 21 6.16 -3.45 -2.70
C CYS A 21 6.47 -4.13 -1.36
N GLU A 22 7.74 -4.13 -1.00
CA GLU A 22 8.25 -4.57 0.29
C GLU A 22 8.34 -3.40 1.26
N SER A 23 8.71 -3.69 2.51
CA SER A 23 8.65 -2.73 3.63
C SER A 23 9.64 -1.58 3.54
N GLU A 24 10.78 -1.83 2.92
CA GLU A 24 11.94 -0.97 2.82
C GLU A 24 11.94 -0.11 1.56
N GLU A 25 10.96 -0.31 0.67
CA GLU A 25 10.76 0.49 -0.52
C GLU A 25 10.40 1.94 -0.17
N THR A 26 11.05 2.89 -0.84
CA THR A 26 10.88 4.32 -0.59
C THR A 26 10.28 5.03 -1.80
N GLY A 27 9.69 6.21 -1.59
CA GLY A 27 9.13 7.00 -2.69
C GLY A 27 7.78 6.51 -3.21
N LEU A 28 7.07 5.71 -2.42
CA LEU A 28 5.71 5.24 -2.74
C LEU A 28 4.74 6.41 -2.94
N ASP A 29 4.94 7.54 -2.27
CA ASP A 29 4.19 8.78 -2.48
C ASP A 29 4.19 9.25 -3.94
N ARG A 30 5.34 9.15 -4.61
CA ARG A 30 5.50 9.48 -6.03
C ARG A 30 4.81 8.45 -6.92
N VAL A 31 4.86 7.17 -6.55
CA VAL A 31 4.17 6.09 -7.28
C VAL A 31 2.66 6.30 -7.23
N PHE A 32 2.12 6.53 -6.04
CA PHE A 32 0.70 6.87 -5.84
C PHE A 32 0.30 8.12 -6.64
N SER A 33 1.15 9.15 -6.66
CA SER A 33 0.87 10.39 -7.40
C SER A 33 0.91 10.20 -8.93
N ALA A 34 1.81 9.37 -9.44
CA ALA A 34 2.01 9.19 -10.88
C ALA A 34 1.05 8.19 -11.52
N ASN A 35 0.66 7.16 -10.77
CA ASN A 35 -0.04 5.99 -11.30
C ASN A 35 -1.44 5.78 -10.71
N GLY A 36 -1.77 6.49 -9.63
CA GLY A 36 -3.05 6.38 -8.94
C GLY A 36 -3.01 5.42 -7.76
N GLU A 37 -4.17 5.25 -7.13
CA GLU A 37 -4.25 4.61 -5.81
C GLU A 37 -4.41 3.08 -5.84
N HIS A 38 -4.58 2.47 -7.02
CA HIS A 38 -4.75 1.02 -7.20
C HIS A 38 -3.48 0.34 -7.74
N THR A 39 -2.38 1.10 -7.86
CA THR A 39 -1.17 0.64 -8.55
C THR A 39 -0.33 -0.31 -7.71
N VAL A 40 -0.33 -0.18 -6.39
CA VAL A 40 0.59 -0.92 -5.51
C VAL A 40 -0.15 -1.59 -4.36
N MET A 41 0.26 -2.83 -4.05
CA MET A 41 -0.14 -3.58 -2.86
C MET A 41 1.10 -4.05 -2.09
N TYR A 42 0.97 -4.22 -0.79
CA TYR A 42 2.05 -4.71 0.04
C TYR A 42 2.28 -6.22 -0.14
N ALA A 43 3.55 -6.62 -0.17
CA ALA A 43 4.00 -8.00 -0.06
C ALA A 43 5.17 -8.07 0.93
N SER A 44 5.23 -9.10 1.77
CA SER A 44 6.29 -9.23 2.78
C SER A 44 7.51 -10.01 2.30
N ASP A 45 7.44 -10.61 1.11
CA ASP A 45 8.36 -11.61 0.56
C ASP A 45 8.83 -12.71 1.54
N TYR A 46 7.93 -13.15 2.43
CA TYR A 46 8.29 -14.17 3.41
C TYR A 46 8.36 -15.56 2.75
N CYS A 47 9.38 -16.40 2.98
CA CYS A 47 10.52 -16.28 3.90
C CYS A 47 11.85 -16.08 3.16
N HIS A 48 11.90 -15.08 2.29
CA HIS A 48 13.12 -14.75 1.56
C HIS A 48 14.22 -14.24 2.52
N TRP A 49 15.47 -14.32 2.08
CA TRP A 49 16.64 -14.13 2.95
C TRP A 49 16.84 -12.68 3.41
N ASP A 50 16.35 -11.72 2.63
CA ASP A 50 16.37 -10.28 2.90
C ASP A 50 15.02 -9.72 3.35
N CYS A 51 13.99 -10.58 3.52
CA CYS A 51 12.69 -10.10 3.96
C CYS A 51 12.77 -9.52 5.38
N HIS A 52 12.03 -8.46 5.65
CA HIS A 52 12.09 -7.78 6.94
C HIS A 52 11.12 -8.36 8.00
N PHE A 53 10.70 -9.63 7.83
CA PHE A 53 9.87 -10.31 8.84
C PHE A 53 10.63 -10.44 10.17
N PRO A 54 10.01 -10.21 11.35
CA PRO A 54 8.58 -9.94 11.58
C PRO A 54 8.19 -8.44 11.62
N TYR A 55 9.10 -7.53 11.27
CA TYR A 55 8.90 -6.08 11.43
C TYR A 55 8.33 -5.39 10.19
N SER A 56 8.29 -6.06 9.05
CA SER A 56 7.91 -5.51 7.74
C SER A 56 6.62 -4.67 7.74
N VAL A 57 5.56 -5.06 8.45
CA VAL A 57 4.34 -4.24 8.54
C VAL A 57 4.56 -2.97 9.37
N LYS A 58 5.39 -3.05 10.42
CA LYS A 58 5.73 -1.90 11.27
C LYS A 58 6.44 -0.82 10.47
N ASP A 59 7.32 -1.16 9.54
CA ASP A 59 8.04 -0.15 8.75
C ASP A 59 7.09 0.66 7.87
N VAL A 60 6.15 -0.02 7.21
CA VAL A 60 5.11 0.65 6.42
C VAL A 60 4.24 1.53 7.31
N VAL A 61 3.86 1.03 8.50
CA VAL A 61 3.04 1.79 9.45
C VAL A 61 3.79 2.97 10.04
N ASP A 62 5.09 2.91 10.31
CA ASP A 62 5.85 4.00 10.90
C ASP A 62 6.39 5.00 9.86
N GLY A 63 6.49 4.58 8.59
CA GLY A 63 6.92 5.43 7.48
C GLY A 63 6.11 6.72 7.35
N LYS A 64 6.76 7.85 7.05
CA LYS A 64 6.10 9.17 7.04
C LYS A 64 5.60 9.58 5.65
N ASP A 65 5.95 8.81 4.63
CA ASP A 65 5.76 9.18 3.23
C ASP A 65 4.30 9.04 2.78
N LEU A 66 3.52 8.21 3.48
CA LEU A 66 2.14 7.89 3.10
C LEU A 66 1.11 8.42 4.11
N SER A 67 0.00 8.93 3.59
CA SER A 67 -1.20 9.20 4.38
C SER A 67 -1.84 7.90 4.90
N PHE A 68 -2.72 8.00 5.91
CA PHE A 68 -3.46 6.84 6.40
C PHE A 68 -4.28 6.16 5.30
N ALA A 69 -4.93 6.94 4.43
CA ALA A 69 -5.73 6.40 3.33
C ALA A 69 -4.87 5.60 2.33
N GLN A 70 -3.68 6.10 2.00
CA GLN A 70 -2.73 5.39 1.14
C GLN A 70 -2.23 4.11 1.81
N LYS A 71 -1.92 4.13 3.11
CA LYS A 71 -1.52 2.93 3.86
C LYS A 71 -2.65 1.89 3.93
N GLU A 72 -3.89 2.34 4.14
CA GLU A 72 -5.06 1.46 4.12
C GLU A 72 -5.25 0.81 2.76
N LYS A 73 -4.97 1.53 1.66
CA LYS A 73 -4.98 0.92 0.32
C LYS A 73 -3.85 -0.08 0.13
N LEU A 74 -2.62 0.34 0.40
CA LEU A 74 -1.41 -0.45 0.23
C LEU A 74 -1.45 -1.77 1.02
N LEU A 75 -1.78 -1.71 2.31
CA LEU A 75 -1.79 -2.87 3.21
C LEU A 75 -3.07 -3.71 3.12
N ASN A 76 -4.12 -3.23 2.42
CA ASN A 76 -5.42 -3.88 2.49
C ASN A 76 -6.27 -3.79 1.22
N LYS A 77 -6.80 -2.61 0.88
CA LYS A 77 -7.87 -2.50 -0.13
C LYS A 77 -7.44 -3.00 -1.51
N THR A 78 -6.21 -2.69 -1.94
CA THR A 78 -5.71 -3.12 -3.24
C THR A 78 -5.67 -4.65 -3.36
N ALA A 79 -5.22 -5.35 -2.33
CA ALA A 79 -5.19 -6.82 -2.31
C ALA A 79 -6.59 -7.44 -2.31
N ILE A 80 -7.55 -6.84 -1.58
CA ILE A 80 -8.94 -7.30 -1.56
C ILE A 80 -9.56 -7.20 -2.94
N GLU A 81 -9.37 -6.07 -3.63
CA GLU A 81 -9.87 -5.84 -4.99
C GLU A 81 -9.22 -6.80 -5.99
N PHE A 82 -7.89 -6.91 -5.96
CA PHE A 82 -7.12 -7.73 -6.90
C PHE A 82 -7.45 -9.23 -6.77
N PHE A 83 -7.41 -9.77 -5.55
CA PHE A 83 -7.68 -11.19 -5.30
C PHE A 83 -9.16 -11.52 -5.10
N LYS A 84 -10.05 -10.51 -5.13
CA LYS A 84 -11.50 -10.65 -4.87
C LYS A 84 -11.77 -11.37 -3.53
N LEU A 85 -11.06 -10.93 -2.49
CA LEU A 85 -11.14 -11.54 -1.16
C LEU A 85 -12.54 -11.33 -0.58
N LYS A 86 -13.17 -12.40 -0.10
CA LYS A 86 -14.55 -12.37 0.41
C LYS A 86 -14.65 -11.97 1.88
N ASN A 87 -13.52 -11.98 2.60
CA ASN A 87 -13.42 -11.68 4.02
C ASN A 87 -12.55 -10.43 4.22
N PRO A 88 -13.08 -9.22 3.95
CA PRO A 88 -12.36 -8.00 4.25
C PRO A 88 -12.17 -7.83 5.77
N PRO A 89 -11.26 -6.95 6.22
CA PRO A 89 -11.11 -6.63 7.63
C PRO A 89 -12.45 -6.24 8.26
N GLN A 90 -12.63 -6.65 9.51
CA GLN A 90 -13.77 -6.20 10.28
C GLN A 90 -13.74 -4.66 10.44
N ALA A 91 -14.88 -4.00 10.28
CA ALA A 91 -14.95 -2.54 10.30
C ALA A 91 -14.45 -1.91 11.62
N ASN A 92 -14.57 -2.62 12.75
CA ASN A 92 -14.01 -2.22 14.04
C ASN A 92 -12.47 -2.19 14.02
N ALA A 93 -11.81 -3.15 13.35
CA ALA A 93 -10.36 -3.20 13.24
C ALA A 93 -9.82 -1.97 12.50
N LEU A 94 -10.47 -1.57 11.40
CA LEU A 94 -10.12 -0.35 10.66
C LEU A 94 -10.33 0.91 11.51
N LYS A 95 -11.41 0.98 12.28
CA LYS A 95 -11.65 2.10 13.21
C LYS A 95 -10.57 2.19 14.29
N ILE A 96 -10.13 1.06 14.84
CA ILE A 96 -9.05 1.00 15.83
C ILE A 96 -7.73 1.45 15.22
N ALA A 97 -7.38 0.95 14.03
CA ALA A 97 -6.18 1.32 13.31
C ALA A 97 -6.13 2.83 13.02
N ARG A 98 -7.25 3.40 12.56
CA ARG A 98 -7.35 4.86 12.29
C ARG A 98 -7.18 5.70 13.55
N ARG A 99 -7.86 5.32 14.64
CA ARG A 99 -7.71 6.02 15.93
C ARG A 99 -6.28 5.94 16.45
N SER A 100 -5.62 4.78 16.32
CA SER A 100 -4.23 4.60 16.71
C SER A 100 -3.30 5.55 15.95
N TRP A 101 -3.50 5.67 14.63
CA TRP A 101 -2.75 6.59 13.77
C TRP A 101 -2.96 8.06 14.16
N GLU A 102 -4.20 8.48 14.36
CA GLU A 102 -4.55 9.85 14.76
C GLU A 102 -3.93 10.22 16.13
N ASN A 103 -3.97 9.30 17.10
CA ASN A 103 -3.32 9.46 18.39
C ASN A 103 -1.79 9.56 18.26
N GLY A 104 -1.18 8.74 17.39
CA GLY A 104 0.25 8.78 17.10
C GLY A 104 0.70 10.14 16.56
N LYS A 105 -0.08 10.70 15.62
CA LYS A 105 0.18 12.06 15.10
C LYS A 105 0.06 13.14 16.18
N ALA A 106 -0.98 13.07 17.02
CA ALA A 106 -1.17 14.03 18.10
C ALA A 106 0.00 13.99 19.11
N LYS A 107 0.49 12.80 19.44
CA LYS A 107 1.66 12.64 20.33
C LYS A 107 2.94 13.21 19.72
N ALA A 108 3.17 13.01 18.42
CA ALA A 108 4.32 13.55 17.71
C ALA A 108 4.29 15.08 17.52
N ALA A 109 3.11 15.71 17.61
CA ALA A 109 2.95 17.17 17.49
C ALA A 109 3.15 17.93 18.82
N ASN A 110 3.08 17.22 19.96
CA ASN A 110 3.08 17.80 21.30
C ASN A 110 4.35 17.48 22.12
N GLY A 111 5.38 16.90 21.51
CA GLY A 111 6.66 16.57 22.14
C GLY A 111 7.81 17.08 21.30
#